data_AF-A0A0M3R939-F1
#
_entry.id   AF-A0A0M3R939-F1
#
_cell.length_a   1.000
_cell.length_b   1.000
_cell.length_c   1.000
_cell.angle_alpha   90.00
_cell.angle_beta   90.00
_cell.angle_gamma   90.00
#
_symmetry.space_group_name_H-M   'P 1'
#
loop_
_entity.id
_entity.type
_entity.pdbx_description
1 polymer ?
#
loop_
_entity_poly.entity_id
_entity_poly.type
_entity_poly.pdbx_seq_one_letter_code
_entity_poly.pdbx_strand_id
1 'polypeptide(L)'
;MSYDVIGDVHGCYDELIELLGNLGYEQPASGAPYHPENRKPVFLGDLTDRGPHSLKVIEWVAKAVKEDRAYYVPGNHCDKLYRYFHGNPVKIKHGLETTVAELEKSSEKKQDQIKQAFISLYESAPLYLELDEGKLIVAHAGIKEKLIGQNKSKKLKGFVLYGDVTGETLPDGRPVRKDWAKQYQGKPWIVYGHTPVKEPRIFGRTINIDTGCVFGNKLTAFRYPEQTTISVPSSMPLDETRFHVYD
;
A
#
# COMPACT_ATOMS: atom_id res chain seq x y z
N MET A 1 -10.72 14.83 -10.81
CA MET A 1 -9.25 14.68 -11.02
C MET A 1 -8.94 13.20 -11.18
N SER A 2 -7.89 12.82 -11.90
CA SER A 2 -7.65 11.41 -12.23
C SER A 2 -6.52 10.81 -11.39
N TYR A 3 -6.71 9.56 -10.96
CA TYR A 3 -5.84 8.87 -10.01
C TYR A 3 -5.57 7.45 -10.47
N ASP A 4 -4.37 6.95 -10.20
CA ASP A 4 -4.05 5.53 -10.38
C ASP A 4 -3.65 4.96 -9.01
N VAL A 5 -4.55 4.23 -8.38
CA VAL A 5 -4.32 3.66 -7.05
C VAL A 5 -3.50 2.39 -7.19
N ILE A 6 -2.33 2.32 -6.54
CA ILE A 6 -1.37 1.22 -6.63
C ILE A 6 -1.50 0.33 -5.40
N GLY A 7 -1.61 -0.99 -5.62
CA GLY A 7 -1.62 -2.01 -4.58
C GLY A 7 -0.31 -2.14 -3.80
N ASP A 8 -0.26 -3.14 -2.92
CA ASP A 8 0.84 -3.40 -2.01
C ASP A 8 2.13 -3.76 -2.78
N VAL A 9 3.14 -2.88 -2.70
CA VAL A 9 4.38 -2.97 -3.50
C VAL A 9 5.39 -3.92 -2.86
N HIS A 10 5.53 -3.88 -1.53
CA HIS A 10 6.41 -4.79 -0.78
C HIS A 10 7.84 -4.91 -1.34
N GLY A 11 8.47 -3.80 -1.73
CA GLY A 11 9.84 -3.80 -2.26
C GLY A 11 10.00 -4.35 -3.68
N CYS A 12 8.91 -4.65 -4.40
CA CYS A 12 8.90 -4.97 -5.84
C CYS A 12 9.07 -3.70 -6.68
N TYR A 13 10.25 -3.10 -6.60
CA TYR A 13 10.55 -1.82 -7.25
C TYR A 13 10.50 -1.90 -8.78
N ASP A 14 10.99 -3.00 -9.36
CA ASP A 14 11.06 -3.12 -10.82
C ASP A 14 9.66 -3.26 -11.41
N GLU A 15 8.78 -4.04 -10.79
CA GLU A 15 7.36 -4.12 -11.11
C GLU A 15 6.63 -2.78 -10.91
N LEU A 16 6.99 -2.02 -9.86
CA LEU A 16 6.45 -0.67 -9.67
C LEU A 16 6.78 0.25 -10.85
N ILE A 17 8.05 0.28 -11.28
CA ILE A 17 8.49 1.13 -12.40
C ILE A 17 7.85 0.66 -13.71
N GLU A 18 7.75 -0.65 -13.96
CA GLU A 18 7.07 -1.19 -15.14
C GLU A 18 5.58 -0.81 -15.16
N LEU A 19 4.88 -0.97 -14.03
CA LEU A 19 3.47 -0.62 -13.92
C LEU A 19 3.24 0.88 -14.18
N LEU A 20 4.07 1.74 -13.59
CA LEU A 20 4.01 3.18 -13.80
C LEU A 20 4.28 3.56 -15.26
N GLY A 21 5.25 2.91 -15.91
CA GLY A 21 5.49 3.07 -17.34
C GLY A 21 4.28 2.68 -18.20
N ASN A 22 3.66 1.54 -17.91
CA ASN A 22 2.44 1.07 -18.59
C ASN A 22 1.23 1.99 -18.34
N LEU A 23 1.21 2.70 -17.21
CA LEU A 23 0.21 3.71 -16.89
C LEU A 23 0.49 5.08 -17.54
N GLY A 24 1.64 5.27 -18.19
CA GLY A 24 2.02 6.53 -18.85
C GLY A 24 2.77 7.53 -17.97
N TYR A 25 3.29 7.11 -16.80
CA TYR A 25 4.14 7.97 -15.99
C TYR A 25 5.55 8.05 -16.57
N GLU A 26 6.10 9.26 -16.54
CA GLU A 26 7.46 9.55 -16.94
C GLU A 26 8.33 9.82 -15.71
N GLN A 27 9.52 9.22 -15.69
CA GLN A 27 10.53 9.46 -14.67
C GLN A 27 11.67 10.27 -15.28
N PRO A 28 11.72 11.60 -15.08
CA PRO A 28 12.81 12.41 -15.57
C PRO A 28 14.12 12.08 -14.83
N ALA A 29 15.26 12.33 -15.48
CA ALA A 29 16.59 12.14 -14.90
C ALA A 29 16.82 13.01 -13.64
N SER A 30 16.14 14.15 -13.56
CA SER A 30 16.08 15.03 -12.39
C SER A 30 14.63 15.40 -12.07
N GLY A 31 14.29 15.52 -10.78
CA GLY A 31 12.92 15.80 -10.32
C GLY A 31 12.05 14.56 -10.08
N ALA A 32 10.84 14.78 -9.55
CA ALA A 32 9.86 13.73 -9.29
C ALA A 32 9.22 13.18 -10.58
N PRO A 33 8.74 11.93 -10.52
CA PRO A 33 7.88 11.35 -11.56
C PRO A 33 6.66 12.23 -11.84
N TYR A 34 6.16 12.22 -13.07
CA TYR A 34 4.92 12.90 -13.43
C TYR A 34 4.16 12.14 -14.52
N HIS A 35 2.87 12.43 -14.67
CA HIS A 35 2.07 11.96 -15.80
C HIS A 35 1.74 13.15 -16.71
N PRO A 36 1.87 13.07 -18.05
CA PRO A 36 1.56 14.17 -18.96
C PRO A 36 0.13 14.71 -18.82
N GLU A 37 -0.83 13.83 -18.56
CA GLU A 37 -2.23 14.17 -18.27
C GLU A 37 -2.49 14.58 -16.80
N ASN A 38 -1.45 14.86 -16.02
CA ASN A 38 -1.52 15.28 -14.62
C ASN A 38 -2.27 14.29 -13.69
N ARG A 39 -2.23 12.99 -14.02
CA ARG A 39 -2.64 11.90 -13.11
C ARG A 39 -1.66 11.81 -11.95
N LYS A 40 -2.16 11.40 -10.77
CA LYS A 40 -1.31 11.13 -9.59
C LYS A 40 -1.43 9.66 -9.18
N PRO A 41 -0.30 8.96 -8.95
CA PRO A 41 -0.34 7.63 -8.36
C PRO A 41 -0.68 7.76 -6.87
N VAL A 42 -1.48 6.82 -6.37
CA VAL A 42 -1.93 6.78 -4.96
C VAL A 42 -1.53 5.44 -4.36
N PHE A 43 -0.59 5.43 -3.42
CA PHE A 43 -0.08 4.20 -2.83
C PHE A 43 -0.92 3.75 -1.63
N LEU A 44 -1.34 2.48 -1.64
CA LEU A 44 -2.14 1.85 -0.58
C LEU A 44 -1.36 1.49 0.69
N GLY A 45 -0.08 1.86 0.77
CA GLY A 45 0.78 1.45 1.88
C GLY A 45 1.60 0.23 1.53
N ASP A 46 2.13 -0.42 2.57
CA ASP A 46 2.93 -1.65 2.47
C ASP A 46 3.98 -1.60 1.35
N LEU A 47 4.75 -0.51 1.38
CA LEU A 47 5.81 -0.21 0.43
C LEU A 47 7.02 -1.15 0.56
N THR A 48 7.26 -1.65 1.77
CA THR A 48 8.48 -2.34 2.20
C THR A 48 8.16 -3.75 2.66
N ASP A 49 9.19 -4.48 3.09
CA ASP A 49 9.14 -5.83 3.60
C ASP A 49 8.91 -6.88 2.49
N ARG A 50 9.53 -8.05 2.67
CA ARG A 50 9.52 -9.24 1.78
C ARG A 50 10.32 -9.08 0.48
N GLY A 51 10.07 -8.06 -0.32
CA GLY A 51 10.71 -7.92 -1.64
C GLY A 51 12.12 -7.33 -1.58
N PRO A 52 12.83 -7.35 -2.71
CA PRO A 52 14.29 -7.14 -2.75
C PRO A 52 14.74 -5.67 -2.67
N HIS A 53 13.85 -4.70 -2.94
CA HIS A 53 14.22 -3.30 -3.18
C HIS A 53 13.38 -2.32 -2.35
N SER A 54 13.21 -2.59 -1.05
CA SER A 54 12.43 -1.76 -0.14
C SER A 54 12.97 -0.32 -0.07
N LEU A 55 14.29 -0.14 -0.01
CA LEU A 55 14.87 1.21 0.09
C LEU A 55 14.57 2.04 -1.16
N LYS A 56 14.66 1.46 -2.36
CA LYS A 56 14.33 2.16 -3.61
C LYS A 56 12.86 2.60 -3.67
N VAL A 57 11.94 1.74 -3.21
CA VAL A 57 10.51 2.08 -3.13
C VAL A 57 10.28 3.26 -2.18
N ILE A 58 10.89 3.24 -0.98
CA ILE A 58 10.79 4.36 -0.03
C ILE A 58 11.26 5.66 -0.68
N GLU A 59 12.44 5.66 -1.33
CA GLU A 59 12.99 6.87 -1.94
C GLU A 59 12.08 7.43 -3.02
N TRP A 60 11.58 6.54 -3.89
CA TRP A 60 10.72 6.93 -4.99
C TRP A 60 9.42 7.56 -4.46
N VAL A 61 8.73 6.88 -3.54
CA VAL A 61 7.43 7.34 -3.02
C VAL A 61 7.61 8.59 -2.16
N ALA A 62 8.61 8.64 -1.29
CA ALA A 62 8.87 9.81 -0.45
C ALA A 62 9.19 11.05 -1.30
N LYS A 63 9.99 10.90 -2.37
CA LYS A 63 10.27 11.99 -3.30
C LYS A 63 9.01 12.44 -4.03
N ALA A 64 8.23 11.52 -4.60
CA ALA A 64 7.02 11.84 -5.33
C ALA A 64 5.98 12.55 -4.46
N VAL A 65 5.77 12.10 -3.22
CA VAL A 65 4.85 12.74 -2.27
C VAL A 65 5.36 14.12 -1.85
N LYS A 66 6.66 14.26 -1.55
CA LYS A 66 7.26 15.55 -1.17
C LYS A 66 7.12 16.62 -2.26
N GLU A 67 7.16 16.22 -3.53
CA GLU A 67 7.01 17.11 -4.69
C GLU A 67 5.54 17.24 -5.17
N ASP A 68 4.56 16.81 -4.37
CA ASP A 68 3.12 16.80 -4.69
C ASP A 68 2.78 16.07 -6.00
N ARG A 69 3.55 15.03 -6.34
CA ARG A 69 3.34 14.18 -7.53
C ARG A 69 2.67 12.86 -7.23
N ALA A 70 2.54 12.47 -5.96
CA ALA A 70 1.87 11.25 -5.53
C ALA A 70 1.15 11.44 -4.20
N TYR A 71 0.22 10.52 -3.90
CA TYR A 71 -0.40 10.38 -2.59
C TYR A 71 -0.05 9.03 -1.97
N TYR A 72 -0.12 8.94 -0.64
CA TYR A 72 0.24 7.74 0.12
C TYR A 72 -0.62 7.63 1.37
N VAL A 73 -1.03 6.40 1.70
CA VAL A 73 -1.61 6.02 3.00
C VAL A 73 -0.76 4.92 3.63
N PRO A 74 -0.60 4.87 4.97
CA PRO A 74 0.20 3.85 5.60
C PRO A 74 -0.51 2.50 5.66
N GLY A 75 0.25 1.42 5.46
CA GLY A 75 -0.18 0.05 5.73
C GLY A 75 0.40 -0.50 7.04
N ASN A 76 0.07 -1.76 7.38
CA ASN A 76 0.54 -2.35 8.64
C ASN A 76 2.04 -2.66 8.67
N HIS A 77 2.64 -2.99 7.53
CA HIS A 77 4.10 -3.14 7.43
C HIS A 77 4.78 -1.79 7.60
N CYS A 78 4.19 -0.73 7.04
CA CYS A 78 4.68 0.63 7.23
C CYS A 78 4.64 1.08 8.71
N ASP A 79 3.55 0.79 9.44
CA ASP A 79 3.46 1.07 10.88
C ASP A 79 4.54 0.31 11.69
N LYS A 80 4.83 -0.93 11.30
CA LYS A 80 5.88 -1.74 11.93
C LYS A 80 7.27 -1.17 11.69
N LEU A 81 7.59 -0.80 10.45
CA LEU A 81 8.86 -0.17 10.09
C LEU A 81 9.02 1.21 10.75
N TYR A 82 7.94 2.01 10.82
CA TYR A 82 7.95 3.29 11.53
C TYR A 82 8.34 3.09 13.00
N ARG A 83 7.72 2.12 13.68
CA ARG A 83 8.07 1.78 15.07
C ARG A 83 9.50 1.27 15.20
N TYR A 84 10.00 0.47 14.25
CA TYR A 84 11.39 0.04 14.21
C TYR A 84 12.36 1.24 14.17
N PHE A 85 12.12 2.21 13.29
CA PHE A 85 12.99 3.40 13.18
C PHE A 85 12.98 4.30 14.41
N HIS A 86 11.88 4.29 15.18
CA HIS A 86 11.80 4.95 16.48
C HIS A 86 12.47 4.17 17.63
N GLY A 87 13.09 3.01 17.35
CA GLY A 87 13.77 2.20 18.36
C GLY A 87 12.82 1.38 19.24
N ASN A 88 11.55 1.24 18.85
CA ASN A 88 10.63 0.38 19.59
C ASN A 88 11.01 -1.10 19.41
N PRO A 89 10.82 -1.95 20.44
CA PRO A 89 11.16 -3.37 20.38
C PRO A 89 10.15 -4.14 19.51
N VAL A 90 10.33 -4.08 18.19
CA VAL A 90 9.51 -4.83 17.22
C VAL A 90 10.19 -6.15 16.85
N LYS A 91 9.40 -7.20 16.62
CA LYS A 91 9.93 -8.48 16.12
C LYS A 91 10.31 -8.36 14.64
N ILE A 92 11.56 -8.61 14.29
CA ILE A 92 12.04 -8.68 12.89
C ILE A 92 11.58 -10.02 12.29
N LYS A 93 10.36 -10.01 11.74
CA LYS A 93 9.64 -11.16 11.17
C LYS A 93 8.61 -10.70 10.14
N HIS A 94 8.07 -11.64 9.38
CA HIS A 94 6.97 -11.45 8.43
C HIS A 94 7.32 -10.53 7.25
N GLY A 95 8.59 -10.35 6.95
CA GLY A 95 9.10 -9.57 5.83
C GLY A 95 10.05 -8.45 6.24
N LEU A 96 9.94 -7.91 7.47
CA LEU A 96 10.80 -6.82 7.96
C LEU A 96 12.30 -7.20 7.90
N GLU A 97 12.61 -8.48 8.04
CA GLU A 97 13.97 -9.04 7.90
C GLU A 97 14.66 -8.61 6.60
N THR A 98 13.92 -8.53 5.49
CA THR A 98 14.48 -8.15 4.19
C THR A 98 14.85 -6.67 4.13
N THR A 99 13.98 -5.80 4.62
CA THR A 99 14.22 -4.35 4.67
C THR A 99 15.35 -4.01 5.66
N VAL A 100 15.40 -4.67 6.82
CA VAL A 100 16.49 -4.49 7.77
C VAL A 100 17.82 -4.96 7.18
N ALA A 101 17.84 -6.13 6.52
CA ALA A 101 19.06 -6.60 5.85
C ALA A 101 19.50 -5.67 4.71
N GLU A 102 18.56 -5.05 3.98
CA GLU A 102 18.87 -4.05 2.95
C GLU A 102 19.48 -2.77 3.56
N LEU A 103 18.94 -2.30 4.69
CA LEU A 103 19.49 -1.17 5.46
C LEU A 103 20.91 -1.47 5.95
N GLU A 104 21.13 -2.61 6.60
CA GLU A 104 22.41 -2.99 7.19
C GLU A 104 23.53 -3.13 6.14
N LYS A 105 23.18 -3.51 4.90
CA LYS A 105 24.12 -3.59 3.77
C LYS A 105 24.46 -2.21 3.18
N SER A 106 23.71 -1.17 3.52
CA SER A 106 23.91 0.19 3.01
C SER A 106 24.78 1.03 3.93
N SER A 107 25.41 2.08 3.40
CA SER A 107 26.21 3.02 4.21
C SER A 107 25.37 3.71 5.28
N GLU A 108 25.94 4.07 6.43
CA GLU A 108 25.26 4.80 7.51
C GLU A 108 24.51 6.04 7.00
N LYS A 109 25.16 6.83 6.14
CA LYS A 109 24.53 8.00 5.48
C LYS A 109 23.24 7.65 4.74
N LYS A 110 23.22 6.52 4.03
CA LYS A 110 22.04 6.03 3.30
C LYS A 110 20.96 5.56 4.27
N GLN A 111 21.34 4.84 5.33
CA GLN A 111 20.40 4.41 6.37
C GLN A 111 19.69 5.60 7.00
N ASP A 112 20.44 6.65 7.37
CA ASP A 112 19.88 7.88 7.93
C ASP A 112 18.95 8.58 6.92
N GLN A 113 19.36 8.69 5.66
CA GLN A 113 18.52 9.29 4.61
C GLN A 113 17.19 8.54 4.45
N ILE A 114 17.22 7.21 4.37
CA ILE A 114 16.01 6.40 4.26
C ILE A 114 15.13 6.55 5.49
N LYS A 115 15.72 6.46 6.69
CA LYS A 115 15.01 6.62 7.96
C LYS A 115 14.27 7.96 8.01
N GLN A 116 14.96 9.06 7.70
CA GLN A 116 14.36 10.40 7.71
C GLN A 116 13.26 10.53 6.64
N ALA A 117 13.52 10.05 5.42
CA ALA A 117 12.53 10.08 4.34
C ALA A 117 11.26 9.29 4.69
N PHE A 118 11.41 8.09 5.25
CA PHE A 118 10.29 7.24 5.62
C PHE A 118 9.50 7.78 6.81
N ILE A 119 10.18 8.26 7.87
CA ILE A 119 9.51 8.88 9.02
C ILE A 119 8.69 10.09 8.56
N SER A 120 9.29 10.99 7.77
CA SER A 120 8.60 12.17 7.24
C SER A 120 7.40 11.81 6.35
N LEU A 121 7.56 10.80 5.48
CA LEU A 121 6.47 10.27 4.65
C LEU A 121 5.32 9.71 5.51
N TYR A 122 5.64 8.89 6.52
CA TYR A 122 4.64 8.27 7.38
C TYR A 122 3.89 9.28 8.25
N GLU A 123 4.60 10.25 8.84
CA GLU A 123 4.01 11.24 9.75
C GLU A 123 3.13 12.28 9.03
N SER A 124 3.47 12.60 7.79
CA SER A 124 2.65 13.50 6.95
C SER A 124 1.42 12.82 6.35
N ALA A 125 1.39 11.49 6.31
CA ALA A 125 0.31 10.74 5.68
C ALA A 125 -0.99 10.74 6.51
N PRO A 126 -2.16 10.95 5.88
CA PRO A 126 -3.43 10.65 6.52
C PRO A 126 -3.60 9.13 6.64
N LEU A 127 -4.46 8.69 7.57
CA LEU A 127 -4.75 7.26 7.76
C LEU A 127 -5.46 6.63 6.56
N TYR A 128 -6.23 7.44 5.84
CA TYR A 128 -6.90 7.13 4.59
C TYR A 128 -7.08 8.45 3.82
N LEU A 129 -7.31 8.39 2.51
CA LEU A 129 -7.53 9.57 1.67
C LEU A 129 -9.00 9.68 1.27
N GLU A 130 -9.50 10.92 1.23
CA GLU A 130 -10.75 11.30 0.58
C GLU A 130 -10.41 12.14 -0.65
N LEU A 131 -10.66 11.58 -1.83
CA LEU A 131 -10.32 12.15 -3.13
C LEU A 131 -11.59 12.39 -3.95
N ASP A 132 -11.48 13.25 -4.97
CA ASP A 132 -12.58 13.62 -5.87
C ASP A 132 -13.86 14.02 -5.11
N GLU A 133 -13.72 14.98 -4.18
CA GLU A 133 -14.82 15.46 -3.32
C GLU A 133 -15.50 14.34 -2.51
N GLY A 134 -14.71 13.36 -2.07
CA GLY A 134 -15.18 12.22 -1.28
C GLY A 134 -15.82 11.10 -2.10
N LYS A 135 -15.76 11.15 -3.43
CA LYS A 135 -16.26 10.07 -4.30
C LYS A 135 -15.29 8.89 -4.40
N LEU A 136 -14.02 9.09 -4.05
CA LEU A 136 -12.99 8.06 -3.99
C LEU A 136 -12.33 8.06 -2.61
N ILE A 137 -12.36 6.90 -1.96
CA ILE A 137 -11.73 6.64 -0.68
C ILE A 137 -10.61 5.63 -0.90
N VAL A 138 -9.43 5.93 -0.38
CA VAL A 138 -8.27 5.04 -0.46
C VAL A 138 -7.77 4.73 0.95
N ALA A 139 -7.80 3.46 1.34
CA ALA A 139 -7.39 3.01 2.66
C ALA A 139 -6.79 1.61 2.58
N HIS A 140 -5.65 1.39 3.26
CA HIS A 140 -4.86 0.16 3.12
C HIS A 140 -5.68 -1.14 3.28
N ALA A 141 -6.25 -1.41 4.45
CA ALA A 141 -7.10 -2.59 4.69
C ALA A 141 -8.60 -2.33 4.44
N GLY A 142 -8.92 -1.15 3.88
CA GLY A 142 -10.28 -0.65 3.71
C GLY A 142 -10.79 0.16 4.91
N ILE A 143 -12.05 0.59 4.82
CA ILE A 143 -12.71 1.40 5.85
C ILE A 143 -14.22 1.19 5.81
N LYS A 144 -14.86 1.06 6.99
CA LYS A 144 -16.32 1.02 7.10
C LYS A 144 -16.91 2.39 6.83
N GLU A 145 -18.04 2.45 6.12
CA GLU A 145 -18.74 3.70 5.79
C GLU A 145 -18.90 4.64 6.99
N LYS A 146 -19.38 4.12 8.12
CA LYS A 146 -19.58 4.90 9.35
C LYS A 146 -18.32 5.54 9.92
N LEU A 147 -17.13 5.07 9.54
CA LEU A 147 -15.84 5.57 10.02
C LEU A 147 -15.25 6.67 9.12
N ILE A 148 -15.79 6.85 7.91
CA ILE A 148 -15.38 7.93 7.00
C ILE A 148 -15.78 9.27 7.61
N GLY A 149 -14.89 10.26 7.56
CA GLY A 149 -15.07 11.60 8.14
C GLY A 149 -14.92 11.65 9.67
N GLN A 150 -14.64 10.53 10.36
CA GLN A 150 -14.44 10.54 11.80
C GLN A 150 -13.04 11.03 12.19
N ASN A 151 -12.94 11.64 13.39
CA ASN A 151 -11.67 12.00 13.99
C ASN A 151 -10.76 10.77 14.19
N LYS A 152 -9.44 10.99 14.10
CA LYS A 152 -8.42 9.95 14.33
C LYS A 152 -8.66 9.28 15.69
N SER A 153 -8.89 7.97 15.67
CA SER A 153 -9.10 7.15 16.86
C SER A 153 -8.34 5.83 16.74
N LYS A 154 -8.05 5.17 17.88
CA LYS A 154 -7.41 3.84 17.89
C LYS A 154 -8.23 2.82 17.09
N LYS A 155 -9.56 2.93 17.12
CA LYS A 155 -10.49 2.08 16.37
C LYS A 155 -10.36 2.29 14.87
N LEU A 156 -10.35 3.55 14.43
CA LEU A 156 -10.15 3.88 13.01
C LEU A 156 -8.78 3.38 12.53
N LYS A 157 -7.70 3.73 13.24
CA LYS A 157 -6.33 3.29 12.91
C LYS A 157 -6.24 1.76 12.86
N GLY A 158 -6.82 1.08 13.84
CA GLY A 158 -6.86 -0.39 13.88
C GLY A 158 -7.55 -0.98 12.65
N PHE A 159 -8.68 -0.40 12.24
CA PHE A 159 -9.40 -0.87 11.06
C PHE A 159 -8.62 -0.63 9.77
N VAL A 160 -8.15 0.60 9.52
CA VAL A 160 -7.50 0.93 8.24
C VAL A 160 -6.17 0.21 8.05
N LEU A 161 -5.46 -0.14 9.13
CA LEU A 161 -4.19 -0.86 9.03
C LEU A 161 -4.36 -2.38 9.04
N TYR A 162 -5.34 -2.92 9.77
CA TYR A 162 -5.41 -4.37 10.03
C TYR A 162 -6.72 -5.04 9.58
N GLY A 163 -7.70 -4.27 9.10
CA GLY A 163 -9.02 -4.73 8.67
C GLY A 163 -9.99 -5.03 9.82
N ASP A 164 -11.08 -5.74 9.50
CA ASP A 164 -12.16 -6.06 10.44
C ASP A 164 -11.86 -7.34 11.24
N VAL A 165 -10.91 -7.24 12.18
CA VAL A 165 -10.50 -8.38 13.02
C VAL A 165 -11.60 -8.79 14.00
N THR A 166 -11.82 -10.11 14.17
CA THR A 166 -12.82 -10.66 15.11
C THR A 166 -12.32 -10.72 16.56
N GLY A 167 -11.00 -10.70 16.75
CA GLY A 167 -10.33 -10.98 18.02
C GLY A 167 -9.81 -12.42 18.14
N GLU A 168 -10.24 -13.31 17.24
CA GLU A 168 -9.73 -14.69 17.15
C GLU A 168 -8.49 -14.76 16.25
N THR A 169 -7.70 -15.83 16.41
CA THR A 169 -6.49 -16.09 15.61
C THR A 169 -6.56 -17.45 14.92
N LEU A 170 -6.12 -17.50 13.67
CA LEU A 170 -5.86 -18.73 12.92
C LEU A 170 -4.70 -19.53 13.56
N PRO A 171 -4.55 -20.84 13.24
CA PRO A 171 -3.47 -21.68 13.76
C PRO A 171 -2.05 -21.14 13.50
N ASP A 172 -1.88 -20.34 12.44
CA ASP A 172 -0.62 -19.69 12.09
C ASP A 172 -0.40 -18.32 12.78
N GLY A 173 -1.31 -17.94 13.68
CA GLY A 173 -1.26 -16.71 14.48
C GLY A 173 -1.81 -15.46 13.79
N ARG A 174 -2.27 -15.54 12.53
CA ARG A 174 -2.93 -14.41 11.86
C ARG A 174 -4.32 -14.16 12.46
N PRO A 175 -4.80 -12.91 12.55
CA PRO A 175 -6.15 -12.64 13.05
C PRO A 175 -7.21 -13.12 12.04
N VAL A 176 -8.29 -13.69 12.55
CA VAL A 176 -9.51 -13.96 11.78
C VAL A 176 -10.16 -12.62 11.46
N ARG A 177 -10.55 -12.44 10.19
CA ARG A 177 -11.13 -11.19 9.68
C ARG A 177 -12.51 -11.44 9.09
N LYS A 178 -13.40 -10.46 9.27
CA LYS A 178 -14.68 -10.41 8.58
C LYS A 178 -14.53 -9.79 7.21
N ASP A 179 -15.38 -10.22 6.29
CA ASP A 179 -15.52 -9.60 4.98
C ASP A 179 -16.40 -8.34 5.07
N TRP A 180 -15.80 -7.25 5.55
CA TRP A 180 -16.50 -5.97 5.75
C TRP A 180 -17.07 -5.39 4.45
N ALA A 181 -16.46 -5.70 3.30
CA ALA A 181 -16.87 -5.25 1.99
C ALA A 181 -18.31 -5.70 1.66
N LYS A 182 -18.71 -6.89 2.12
CA LYS A 182 -20.09 -7.40 1.98
C LYS A 182 -21.15 -6.53 2.65
N GLN A 183 -20.75 -5.74 3.65
CA GLN A 183 -21.64 -4.87 4.42
C GLN A 183 -21.61 -3.42 3.92
N TYR A 184 -20.75 -3.09 2.96
CA TYR A 184 -20.62 -1.73 2.46
C TYR A 184 -21.74 -1.39 1.48
N GLN A 185 -22.47 -0.30 1.76
CA GLN A 185 -23.54 0.22 0.91
C GLN A 185 -23.33 1.70 0.55
N GLY A 186 -22.15 2.24 0.87
CA GLY A 186 -21.84 3.63 0.63
C GLY A 186 -21.71 3.97 -0.86
N LYS A 187 -21.87 5.25 -1.16
CA LYS A 187 -21.74 5.79 -2.52
C LYS A 187 -20.28 5.93 -3.00
N PRO A 188 -19.30 6.31 -2.17
CA PRO A 188 -17.92 6.41 -2.64
C PRO A 188 -17.37 5.07 -3.12
N TRP A 189 -16.42 5.12 -4.06
CA TRP A 189 -15.55 3.98 -4.30
C TRP A 189 -14.57 3.83 -3.14
N ILE A 190 -14.38 2.62 -2.61
CA ILE A 190 -13.31 2.30 -1.67
C ILE A 190 -12.30 1.38 -2.34
N VAL A 191 -11.10 1.89 -2.60
CA VAL A 191 -9.98 1.12 -3.13
C VAL A 191 -9.06 0.74 -1.97
N TYR A 192 -8.73 -0.55 -1.86
CA TYR A 192 -7.96 -1.10 -0.75
C TYR A 192 -7.07 -2.28 -1.18
N GLY A 193 -6.25 -2.77 -0.27
CA GLY A 193 -5.28 -3.85 -0.43
C GLY A 193 -5.23 -4.77 0.79
N HIS A 194 -4.03 -5.00 1.35
CA HIS A 194 -3.74 -5.72 2.60
C HIS A 194 -3.92 -7.25 2.61
N THR A 195 -5.00 -7.76 2.01
CA THR A 195 -5.26 -9.20 1.95
C THR A 195 -5.05 -9.67 0.51
N PRO A 196 -3.97 -10.40 0.21
CA PRO A 196 -3.64 -10.77 -1.15
C PRO A 196 -4.74 -11.61 -1.81
N VAL A 197 -5.11 -11.26 -3.04
CA VAL A 197 -6.05 -11.99 -3.91
C VAL A 197 -5.40 -12.29 -5.25
N LYS A 198 -5.83 -13.35 -5.95
CA LYS A 198 -5.26 -13.66 -7.28
C LYS A 198 -5.66 -12.62 -8.33
N GLU A 199 -6.91 -12.19 -8.27
CA GLU A 199 -7.50 -11.20 -9.16
C GLU A 199 -8.13 -10.07 -8.35
N PRO A 200 -8.16 -8.83 -8.88
CA PRO A 200 -8.81 -7.72 -8.21
C PRO A 200 -10.24 -8.08 -7.83
N ARG A 201 -10.56 -7.97 -6.54
CA ARG A 201 -11.87 -8.36 -6.03
C ARG A 201 -12.76 -7.13 -5.93
N ILE A 202 -13.78 -7.08 -6.79
CA ILE A 202 -14.83 -6.06 -6.71
C ILE A 202 -16.02 -6.62 -5.94
N PHE A 203 -16.48 -5.87 -4.93
CA PHE A 203 -17.76 -6.11 -4.28
C PHE A 203 -18.49 -4.79 -4.07
N GLY A 204 -19.63 -4.60 -4.74
CA GLY A 204 -20.33 -3.32 -4.77
C GLY A 204 -19.40 -2.20 -5.26
N ARG A 205 -19.24 -1.14 -4.45
CA ARG A 205 -18.29 -0.03 -4.69
C ARG A 205 -17.00 -0.16 -3.89
N THR A 206 -16.56 -1.37 -3.64
CA THR A 206 -15.25 -1.65 -3.03
C THR A 206 -14.42 -2.49 -3.99
N ILE A 207 -13.11 -2.24 -4.03
CA ILE A 207 -12.17 -3.06 -4.80
C ILE A 207 -10.89 -3.32 -4.00
N ASN A 208 -10.56 -4.59 -3.82
CA ASN A 208 -9.25 -5.03 -3.34
C ASN A 208 -8.32 -5.22 -4.54
N ILE A 209 -7.20 -4.49 -4.56
CA ILE A 209 -6.17 -4.57 -5.60
C ILE A 209 -4.81 -5.05 -5.09
N ASP A 210 -4.72 -5.53 -3.85
CA ASP A 210 -3.56 -6.30 -3.42
C ASP A 210 -3.57 -7.66 -4.13
N THR A 211 -2.93 -7.70 -5.29
CA THR A 211 -2.79 -8.91 -6.08
C THR A 211 -1.54 -9.71 -5.74
N GLY A 212 -0.92 -9.45 -4.57
CA GLY A 212 0.20 -10.23 -4.07
C GLY A 212 1.43 -10.22 -4.97
N CYS A 213 1.88 -9.04 -5.41
CA CYS A 213 3.06 -8.89 -6.26
C CYS A 213 4.26 -9.63 -5.66
N VAL A 214 4.59 -9.35 -4.39
CA VAL A 214 5.74 -9.98 -3.73
C VAL A 214 5.62 -11.49 -3.55
N PHE A 215 4.42 -12.05 -3.73
CA PHE A 215 4.14 -13.48 -3.70
C PHE A 215 4.09 -14.11 -5.08
N GLY A 216 4.62 -13.43 -6.10
CA GLY A 216 4.84 -13.96 -7.44
C GLY A 216 3.64 -13.94 -8.37
N ASN A 217 2.60 -13.16 -8.05
CA ASN A 217 1.45 -12.99 -8.94
C ASN A 217 1.60 -11.71 -9.80
N LYS A 218 1.07 -10.57 -9.36
CA LYS A 218 1.15 -9.31 -10.13
C LYS A 218 1.03 -8.07 -9.24
N LEU A 219 1.58 -6.94 -9.69
CA LEU A 219 1.29 -5.63 -9.12
C LEU A 219 0.15 -4.99 -9.91
N THR A 220 -0.90 -4.54 -9.21
CA THR A 220 -2.11 -3.99 -9.85
C THR A 220 -2.32 -2.53 -9.46
N ALA A 221 -2.73 -1.74 -10.46
CA ALA A 221 -3.29 -0.42 -10.30
C ALA A 221 -4.80 -0.40 -10.62
N PHE A 222 -5.57 0.42 -9.91
CA PHE A 222 -6.93 0.80 -10.26
C PHE A 222 -6.97 2.24 -10.76
N ARG A 223 -7.42 2.44 -12.00
CA ARG A 223 -7.53 3.75 -12.64
C ARG A 223 -8.89 4.36 -12.34
N TYR A 224 -8.89 5.59 -11.85
CA TYR A 224 -10.08 6.38 -11.56
C TYR A 224 -10.04 7.71 -12.33
N PRO A 225 -11.14 8.14 -12.99
CA PRO A 225 -12.52 7.64 -12.88
C PRO A 225 -12.88 6.46 -13.81
N GLU A 226 -11.93 5.93 -14.57
CA GLU A 226 -12.14 4.90 -15.59
C GLU A 226 -12.70 3.59 -15.01
N GLN A 227 -12.41 3.31 -13.75
CA GLN A 227 -12.80 2.09 -13.03
C GLN A 227 -12.28 0.81 -13.69
N THR A 228 -11.06 0.88 -14.23
CA THR A 228 -10.36 -0.23 -14.88
C THR A 228 -9.08 -0.56 -14.14
N THR A 229 -8.66 -1.82 -14.19
CA THR A 229 -7.37 -2.25 -13.61
C THR A 229 -6.30 -2.43 -14.69
N ILE A 230 -5.07 -2.06 -14.37
CA ILE A 230 -3.86 -2.40 -15.13
C ILE A 230 -2.92 -3.14 -14.19
N SER A 231 -2.25 -4.19 -14.67
CA SER A 231 -1.32 -4.96 -13.85
C SER A 231 -0.09 -5.36 -14.63
N VAL A 232 1.02 -5.57 -13.92
CA VAL A 232 2.25 -6.17 -14.45
C VAL A 232 2.56 -7.47 -13.70
N PRO A 233 3.03 -8.52 -14.39
CA PRO A 233 3.37 -9.78 -13.75
C PRO A 233 4.56 -9.58 -12.80
N SER A 234 4.59 -10.33 -11.70
CA SER A 234 5.71 -10.33 -10.78
C SER A 234 6.83 -11.26 -11.25
N SER A 235 8.08 -10.83 -11.05
CA SER A 235 9.27 -11.68 -11.23
C SER A 235 9.56 -12.58 -10.01
N MET A 236 8.94 -12.31 -8.86
CA MET A 236 9.07 -13.11 -7.64
C MET A 236 8.53 -14.54 -7.78
N PRO A 237 9.04 -15.52 -7.03
CA PRO A 237 8.48 -16.87 -7.00
C PRO A 237 7.04 -16.90 -6.50
N LEU A 238 6.17 -17.65 -7.18
CA LEU A 238 4.76 -17.78 -6.81
C LEU A 238 4.59 -18.59 -5.51
N ASP A 239 3.94 -17.99 -4.50
CA ASP A 239 3.50 -18.66 -3.27
C ASP A 239 1.97 -18.71 -3.21
N GLU A 240 1.42 -19.82 -3.72
CA GLU A 240 -0.02 -20.08 -3.78
C GLU A 240 -0.72 -20.06 -2.41
N THR A 241 0.02 -20.26 -1.32
CA THR A 241 -0.55 -20.30 0.04
C THR A 241 -0.92 -18.91 0.59
N ARG A 242 -0.55 -17.85 -0.12
CA ARG A 242 -0.71 -16.45 0.34
C ARG A 242 -2.01 -15.81 -0.09
N PHE A 243 -2.70 -16.37 -1.08
CA PHE A 243 -3.89 -15.77 -1.65
C PHE A 243 -5.14 -16.20 -0.87
N HIS A 244 -5.95 -15.22 -0.49
CA HIS A 244 -7.22 -15.46 0.15
C HIS A 244 -8.31 -15.70 -0.90
N VAL A 245 -9.15 -16.69 -0.64
CA VAL A 245 -10.37 -16.97 -1.41
C VAL A 245 -11.54 -16.50 -0.56
N TYR A 246 -12.31 -15.56 -1.10
CA TYR A 246 -13.54 -15.11 -0.47
C TYR A 246 -14.69 -16.01 -0.94
N ASP A 247 -15.54 -16.40 0.00
CA ASP A 247 -16.83 -17.05 -0.28
C ASP A 247 -17.84 -16.08 -0.93
#